data_AF-A0A165NGR7-F1
#
_entry.id   AF-A0A165NGR7-F1
#
_cell.length_a   1.000
_cell.length_b   1.000
_cell.length_c   1.000
_cell.angle_alpha   90.00
_cell.angle_beta   90.00
_cell.angle_gamma   90.00
#
_symmetry.space_group_name_H-M   'P 1'
#
loop_
_entity.id
_entity.type
_entity.pdbx_description
1 polymer ?
#
loop_
_entity_poly.entity_id
_entity_poly.type
_entity_poly.pdbx_seq_one_letter_code
_entity_poly.pdbx_strand_id
1 'polypeptide(L)'
;MQAISQRKVDLDADALTWLISSVSDNDAVTVGIQAMGAVHCSSLLAHGLRRRVRVDTTTYKIALERCKSGQNPLDITRLSRSRMCIEPGRCGWDTSIFSPSGSSAATALMGAQYPDMSIISHSLSLLGADPWLPYHHASAWEGKSPSLTSTCILLIGTSGFSRRCIVTLLMFCDLMVLSQADWNLIAAQLRSCAGGPCPSLPHRLCHTSTCMLWLADYVACLIAGFPDDDDDEYSTHAAAFIGRLLIVACGSIQNLVLTALDIENMPYLSAYLGSAEFRHISHSDDELNAIVQMLWLRSNEYMPGISLLRLFRIVPNILGAATANNHLNPWWLDGIVTICARMFRLNSEGCIDAAADVQDVVSTLTYILRPVAGNGVSVLRWLLDIGFSPGSTTFMLRLQALFRATAVGLGFVSRARADSDDLVQGLTSEFFNLMRDNSMIYSLVTLLFFPPDQERDYSTADRAVVKADLHYVQHCIELRPAWWLQTLVRARHAVDTRREFESQEGVQWYVSSLDAMAARHGPCRKCPGVPLGWELEHVEPHTDSAGGPHPCQ
;
A
#
# COMPACT_ATOMS: atom_id res chain seq x y z
N MET A 1 14.20 26.68 28.53
CA MET A 1 14.83 26.19 27.28
C MET A 1 14.47 27.04 26.07
N GLN A 2 13.19 27.30 25.75
CA GLN A 2 12.78 28.11 24.58
C GLN A 2 13.47 29.48 24.46
N ALA A 3 13.62 30.23 25.57
CA ALA A 3 14.28 31.54 25.56
C ALA A 3 15.78 31.47 25.15
N ILE A 4 16.48 30.40 25.52
CA ILE A 4 17.89 30.20 25.14
C ILE A 4 17.98 29.87 23.65
N SER A 5 17.10 28.99 23.15
CA SER A 5 17.02 28.68 21.71
C SER A 5 16.73 29.92 20.87
N GLN A 6 15.81 30.77 21.33
CA GLN A 6 15.50 32.03 20.65
C GLN A 6 16.70 32.98 20.64
N ARG A 7 17.37 33.18 21.78
CA ARG A 7 18.56 34.04 21.85
C ARG A 7 19.70 33.57 20.95
N LYS A 8 19.89 32.25 20.80
CA LYS A 8 20.85 31.69 19.84
C LYS A 8 20.49 32.07 18.40
N VAL A 9 19.22 31.87 18.02
CA VAL A 9 18.73 32.24 16.68
C VAL A 9 18.92 33.73 16.41
N ASP A 10 18.64 34.58 17.39
CA ASP A 10 18.82 36.03 17.25
C ASP A 10 20.29 36.41 17.07
N LEU A 11 21.20 35.79 17.81
CA LEU A 11 22.64 36.01 17.68
C LEU A 11 23.19 35.54 16.32
N ASP A 12 22.76 34.37 15.84
CA ASP A 12 23.13 33.86 14.51
C ASP A 12 22.60 34.79 13.40
N ALA A 13 21.37 35.28 13.55
CA ALA A 13 20.77 36.23 12.61
C ALA A 13 21.50 37.58 12.60
N ASP A 14 21.87 38.10 13.77
CA ASP A 14 22.60 39.36 13.90
C ASP A 14 24.02 39.26 13.32
N ALA A 15 24.71 38.14 13.57
CA ALA A 15 26.03 37.88 13.00
C ALA A 15 26.00 37.84 11.46
N LEU A 16 25.04 37.12 10.88
CA LEU A 16 24.86 37.08 9.43
C LEU A 16 24.44 38.44 8.85
N THR A 17 23.56 39.16 9.54
CA THR A 17 23.13 40.51 9.11
C THR A 17 24.31 41.47 9.12
N TRP A 18 25.15 41.44 10.15
CA TRP A 18 26.36 42.25 10.25
C TRP A 18 27.35 41.91 9.11
N LEU A 19 27.60 40.62 8.86
CA LEU A 19 28.47 40.18 7.76
C LEU A 19 28.00 40.68 6.39
N ILE A 20 26.69 40.66 6.14
CA ILE A 20 26.13 40.99 4.82
C ILE A 20 25.97 42.51 4.64
N SER A 21 25.59 43.23 5.70
CA SER A 21 25.15 44.64 5.57
C SER A 21 26.12 45.66 6.17
N SER A 22 27.05 45.25 7.04
CA SER A 22 27.94 46.18 7.76
C SER A 22 29.42 46.06 7.35
N VAL A 23 29.80 44.98 6.68
CA VAL A 23 31.18 44.77 6.25
C VAL A 23 31.39 45.35 4.84
N SER A 24 32.46 46.12 4.65
CA SER A 24 32.81 46.73 3.36
C SER A 24 33.54 45.77 2.41
N ASP A 25 34.07 44.67 2.93
CA ASP A 25 34.74 43.64 2.15
C ASP A 25 33.69 42.72 1.49
N ASN A 26 33.59 42.78 0.15
CA ASN A 26 32.59 41.96 -0.53
C ASN A 26 32.89 40.45 -0.49
N ASP A 27 34.10 40.00 -0.10
CA ASP A 27 34.38 38.57 0.09
C ASP A 27 33.69 38.08 1.36
N ALA A 28 33.80 38.86 2.45
CA ALA A 28 33.05 38.63 3.67
C ALA A 28 31.53 38.68 3.43
N VAL A 29 31.04 39.63 2.63
CA VAL A 29 29.62 39.69 2.23
C VAL A 29 29.23 38.43 1.44
N THR A 30 30.05 37.99 0.49
CA THR A 30 29.79 36.79 -0.33
C THR A 30 29.72 35.54 0.54
N VAL A 31 30.65 35.37 1.49
CA VAL A 31 30.64 34.27 2.47
C VAL A 31 29.39 34.35 3.36
N GLY A 32 29.03 35.54 3.82
CA GLY A 32 27.81 35.78 4.60
C GLY A 32 26.55 35.37 3.83
N ILE A 33 26.48 35.71 2.54
CA ILE A 33 25.37 35.28 1.68
C ILE A 33 25.38 33.77 1.53
N GLN A 34 26.50 33.15 1.14
CA GLN A 34 26.62 31.70 0.96
C GLN A 34 26.24 30.90 2.22
N ALA A 35 26.57 31.40 3.41
CA ALA A 35 26.22 30.78 4.68
C ALA A 35 24.70 30.70 4.89
N MET A 36 23.92 31.66 4.37
CA MET A 36 22.45 31.59 4.41
C MET A 36 21.90 30.38 3.64
N GLY A 37 22.62 29.89 2.63
CA GLY A 37 22.25 28.72 1.85
C GLY A 37 22.30 27.41 2.64
N ALA A 38 22.95 27.39 3.80
CA ALA A 38 22.91 26.27 4.74
C ALA A 38 21.72 26.36 5.72
N VAL A 39 21.03 27.50 5.79
CA VAL A 39 19.91 27.70 6.71
C VAL A 39 18.67 27.02 6.16
N HIS A 40 18.04 26.19 7.00
CA HIS A 40 16.80 25.52 6.67
C HIS A 40 15.66 26.53 6.44
N CYS A 41 14.93 26.43 5.32
CA CYS A 41 13.98 27.45 4.86
C CYS A 41 12.83 27.71 5.85
N SER A 42 12.42 26.69 6.59
CA SER A 42 11.33 26.77 7.57
C SER A 42 11.81 27.16 8.98
N SER A 43 13.12 27.32 9.19
CA SER A 43 13.67 27.65 10.51
C SER A 43 13.33 29.07 10.97
N LEU A 44 13.35 29.27 12.30
CA LEU A 44 13.22 30.61 12.90
C LEU A 44 14.33 31.56 12.42
N LEU A 45 15.54 31.04 12.19
CA LEU A 45 16.66 31.82 11.65
C LEU A 45 16.35 32.34 10.24
N ALA A 46 15.86 31.48 9.34
CA ALA A 46 15.44 31.92 8.00
C ALA A 46 14.37 33.02 8.08
N HIS A 47 13.37 32.87 8.96
CA HIS A 47 12.34 33.89 9.16
C HIS A 47 12.93 35.22 9.70
N GLY A 48 13.88 35.16 10.62
CA GLY A 48 14.59 36.33 11.12
C GLY A 48 15.41 37.03 10.02
N LEU A 49 16.17 36.25 9.24
CA LEU A 49 16.99 36.75 8.14
C LEU A 49 16.13 37.41 7.06
N ARG A 50 15.00 36.82 6.66
CA ARG A 50 14.06 37.43 5.69
C ARG A 50 13.53 38.79 6.12
N ARG A 51 13.45 39.04 7.44
CA ARG A 51 12.98 40.31 8.00
C ARG A 51 14.11 41.34 8.11
N ARG A 52 15.32 40.91 8.45
CA ARG A 52 16.48 41.77 8.74
C ARG A 52 17.35 42.06 7.52
N VAL A 53 17.57 41.06 6.69
CA VAL A 53 18.48 41.13 5.55
C VAL A 53 17.69 41.41 4.28
N ARG A 54 17.97 42.57 3.66
CA ARG A 54 17.53 42.88 2.30
C ARG A 54 18.74 42.80 1.39
N VAL A 55 18.98 41.63 0.81
CA VAL A 55 19.97 41.47 -0.26
C VAL A 55 19.34 42.01 -1.54
N ASP A 56 19.79 43.17 -1.99
CA ASP A 56 19.34 43.68 -3.29
C ASP A 56 19.93 42.85 -4.45
N THR A 57 19.31 42.98 -5.62
CA THR A 57 19.75 42.27 -6.83
C THR A 57 21.21 42.57 -7.17
N THR A 58 21.69 43.78 -6.87
CA THR A 58 23.06 44.23 -7.15
C THR A 58 24.08 43.48 -6.29
N THR A 59 23.85 43.40 -4.98
CA THR A 59 24.71 42.68 -4.03
C THR A 59 24.81 41.21 -4.41
N TYR A 60 23.68 40.61 -4.80
CA TYR A 60 23.67 39.23 -5.27
C TYR A 60 24.44 39.04 -6.59
N LYS A 61 24.31 39.98 -7.53
CA LYS A 61 25.10 39.99 -8.78
C LYS A 61 26.61 40.08 -8.50
N ILE A 62 27.03 40.95 -7.58
CA ILE A 62 28.44 41.09 -7.17
C ILE A 62 28.95 39.77 -6.57
N ALA A 63 28.20 39.17 -5.65
CA ALA A 63 28.56 37.89 -5.05
C ALA A 63 28.68 36.77 -6.10
N LEU A 64 27.76 36.74 -7.08
CA LEU A 64 27.78 35.79 -8.19
C LEU A 64 28.99 36.02 -9.12
N GLU A 65 29.32 37.26 -9.47
CA GLU A 65 30.49 37.60 -10.29
C GLU A 65 31.80 37.17 -9.65
N ARG A 66 31.92 37.31 -8.33
CA ARG A 66 33.07 36.79 -7.59
C ARG A 66 33.17 35.27 -7.68
N CYS A 67 32.06 34.56 -7.52
CA CYS A 67 32.04 33.10 -7.69
C CYS A 67 32.39 32.67 -9.13
N LYS A 68 32.02 33.47 -10.14
CA LYS A 68 32.34 33.22 -11.55
C LYS A 68 33.83 33.33 -11.85
N SER A 69 34.54 34.26 -11.22
CA SER A 69 36.00 34.41 -11.42
C SER A 69 36.80 33.18 -11.02
N GLY A 70 36.27 32.35 -10.10
CA GLY A 70 36.84 31.06 -9.71
C GLY A 70 36.19 29.84 -10.38
N GLN A 71 35.13 30.02 -11.17
CA GLN A 71 34.31 28.96 -11.77
C GLN A 71 33.90 27.83 -10.79
N ASN A 72 33.76 28.12 -9.49
CA ASN A 72 33.45 27.08 -8.53
C ASN A 72 31.93 26.82 -8.47
N PRO A 73 31.43 25.69 -8.99
CA PRO A 73 29.99 25.42 -9.03
C PRO A 73 29.39 25.23 -7.64
N LEU A 74 30.20 24.87 -6.62
CA LEU A 74 29.76 24.77 -5.22
C LEU A 74 29.34 26.13 -4.67
N ASP A 75 30.09 27.18 -5.01
CA ASP A 75 29.80 28.53 -4.53
C ASP A 75 28.55 29.09 -5.20
N ILE A 76 28.37 28.82 -6.50
CA ILE A 76 27.14 29.16 -7.24
C ILE A 76 25.93 28.42 -6.64
N THR A 77 26.09 27.15 -6.25
CA THR A 77 25.05 26.36 -5.59
C THR A 77 24.65 26.95 -4.25
N ARG A 78 25.64 27.29 -3.41
CA ARG A 78 25.41 27.92 -2.10
C ARG A 78 24.69 29.25 -2.25
N LEU A 79 25.11 30.11 -3.18
CA LEU A 79 24.42 31.36 -3.48
C LEU A 79 22.97 31.11 -3.91
N SER A 80 22.76 30.19 -4.85
CA SER A 80 21.41 29.86 -5.37
C SER A 80 20.47 29.40 -4.26
N ARG A 81 20.95 28.52 -3.37
CA ARG A 81 20.23 28.10 -2.15
C ARG A 81 19.93 29.27 -1.21
N SER A 82 20.89 30.16 -1.04
CA SER A 82 20.75 31.35 -0.18
C SER A 82 19.63 32.26 -0.67
N ARG A 83 19.54 32.46 -1.99
CA ARG A 83 18.47 33.24 -2.60
C ARG A 83 17.11 32.60 -2.38
N MET A 84 16.98 31.30 -2.65
CA MET A 84 15.74 30.55 -2.39
C MET A 84 15.31 30.63 -0.92
N CYS A 85 16.28 30.65 -0.01
CA CYS A 85 16.02 30.78 1.42
C CYS A 85 15.46 32.16 1.78
N ILE A 86 15.98 33.25 1.21
CA ILE A 86 15.59 34.63 1.55
C ILE A 86 14.36 35.12 0.79
N GLU A 87 14.11 34.61 -0.41
CA GLU A 87 12.99 35.05 -1.27
C GLU A 87 11.97 33.92 -1.54
N PRO A 88 11.36 33.30 -0.51
CA PRO A 88 10.36 32.25 -0.73
C PRO A 88 9.16 32.81 -1.49
N GLY A 89 8.61 32.03 -2.41
CA GLY A 89 7.40 32.41 -3.16
C GLY A 89 7.56 33.55 -4.18
N ARG A 90 8.78 34.00 -4.50
CA ARG A 90 9.01 34.88 -5.66
C ARG A 90 9.35 34.04 -6.90
N CYS A 91 8.38 33.91 -7.80
CA CYS A 91 8.48 33.17 -9.06
C CYS A 91 9.49 33.79 -10.04
N GLY A 92 9.86 35.05 -9.83
CA GLY A 92 10.84 35.75 -10.63
C GLY A 92 12.26 35.46 -10.14
N TRP A 93 12.79 34.27 -10.46
CA TRP A 93 14.21 34.26 -10.77
C TRP A 93 14.34 35.27 -11.90
N ASP A 94 15.00 36.38 -11.64
CA ASP A 94 15.34 37.32 -12.69
C ASP A 94 16.17 36.50 -13.69
N THR A 95 15.50 35.99 -14.72
CA THR A 95 16.07 35.04 -15.67
C THR A 95 17.26 35.68 -16.35
N SER A 96 17.39 37.02 -16.33
CA SER A 96 18.59 37.72 -16.77
C SER A 96 19.86 37.29 -16.03
N ILE A 97 19.78 36.87 -14.76
CA ILE A 97 20.94 36.43 -13.96
C ILE A 97 21.39 35.02 -14.38
N PHE A 98 20.43 34.18 -14.79
CA PHE A 98 20.66 32.77 -15.16
C PHE A 98 20.41 32.49 -16.64
N SER A 99 20.27 33.53 -17.46
CA SER A 99 19.83 33.39 -18.84
C SER A 99 20.83 32.53 -19.60
N PRO A 100 20.38 31.49 -20.33
CA PRO A 100 21.25 30.63 -21.10
C PRO A 100 21.99 31.39 -22.22
N SER A 101 21.47 32.54 -22.65
CA SER A 101 22.08 33.39 -23.67
C SER A 101 23.29 34.22 -23.19
N GLY A 102 23.69 34.15 -21.91
CA GLY A 102 24.87 34.89 -21.45
C GLY A 102 25.41 34.60 -20.05
N SER A 103 24.82 33.71 -19.24
CA SER A 103 25.31 33.45 -17.90
C SER A 103 26.20 32.20 -17.82
N SER A 104 27.47 32.38 -17.47
CA SER A 104 28.41 31.27 -17.17
C SER A 104 27.96 30.39 -16.00
N ALA A 105 26.99 30.85 -15.20
CA ALA A 105 26.51 30.14 -14.01
C ALA A 105 25.65 28.92 -14.37
N ALA A 106 24.74 29.04 -15.34
CA ALA A 106 23.95 27.90 -15.81
C ALA A 106 24.85 26.83 -16.44
N THR A 107 25.81 27.25 -17.28
CA THR A 107 26.80 26.32 -17.87
C THR A 107 27.66 25.63 -16.82
N ALA A 108 28.10 26.36 -15.79
CA ALA A 108 28.88 25.79 -14.69
C ALA A 108 28.08 24.75 -13.87
N LEU A 109 26.77 24.97 -13.67
CA LEU A 109 25.92 24.01 -12.98
C LEU A 109 25.56 22.79 -13.85
N MET A 110 25.30 22.98 -15.15
CA MET A 110 25.01 21.89 -16.09
C MET A 110 26.17 20.91 -16.25
N GLY A 111 27.41 21.40 -16.23
CA GLY A 111 28.60 20.54 -16.34
C GLY A 111 28.99 19.84 -15.03
N ALA A 112 28.33 20.14 -13.91
CA ALA A 112 28.75 19.65 -12.61
C ALA A 112 28.13 18.29 -12.26
N GLN A 113 28.94 17.43 -11.63
CA GLN A 113 28.56 16.05 -11.27
C GLN A 113 27.76 15.96 -9.96
N TYR A 114 27.41 17.08 -9.34
CA TYR A 114 26.80 17.10 -8.00
C TYR A 114 25.27 17.20 -8.09
N PRO A 115 24.50 16.33 -7.39
CA PRO A 115 23.03 16.30 -7.49
C PRO A 115 22.34 17.66 -7.28
N ASP A 116 22.74 18.43 -6.27
CA ASP A 116 22.15 19.75 -5.97
C ASP A 116 22.31 20.72 -7.14
N MET A 117 23.49 20.70 -7.79
CA MET A 117 23.77 21.56 -8.94
C MET A 117 22.90 21.20 -10.12
N SER A 118 22.79 19.90 -10.41
CA SER A 118 21.99 19.38 -11.50
C SER A 118 20.51 19.70 -11.30
N ILE A 119 19.97 19.49 -10.10
CA ILE A 119 18.57 19.81 -9.78
C ILE A 119 18.32 21.32 -9.88
N ILE A 120 19.19 22.16 -9.32
CA ILE A 120 19.03 23.62 -9.41
C ILE A 120 19.09 24.04 -10.87
N SER A 121 20.09 23.61 -11.64
CA SER A 121 20.24 23.97 -13.04
C SER A 121 19.01 23.59 -13.86
N HIS A 122 18.52 22.36 -13.68
CA HIS A 122 17.30 21.90 -14.35
C HIS A 122 16.14 22.77 -13.95
N SER A 123 15.84 22.87 -12.65
CA SER A 123 14.71 23.62 -12.09
C SER A 123 14.67 25.07 -12.57
N LEU A 124 15.83 25.72 -12.70
CA LEU A 124 15.97 27.07 -13.25
C LEU A 124 15.64 27.17 -14.73
N SER A 125 15.97 26.14 -15.48
CA SER A 125 15.64 26.03 -16.90
C SER A 125 14.15 25.75 -17.10
N LEU A 126 13.45 25.20 -16.10
CA LEU A 126 12.02 24.84 -16.18
C LEU A 126 11.04 25.97 -15.87
N LEU A 127 11.49 27.18 -15.48
CA LEU A 127 10.60 28.27 -15.03
C LEU A 127 9.71 28.90 -16.14
N GLY A 128 9.34 28.14 -17.18
CA GLY A 128 8.47 28.58 -18.28
C GLY A 128 8.13 27.53 -19.34
N ALA A 129 8.63 26.30 -19.24
CA ALA A 129 8.22 25.14 -20.04
C ALA A 129 7.84 24.02 -19.06
N ASP A 130 7.10 22.99 -19.47
CA ASP A 130 6.80 21.81 -18.64
C ASP A 130 7.81 20.71 -18.94
N PRO A 131 8.91 20.55 -18.17
CA PRO A 131 10.05 19.80 -18.65
C PRO A 131 10.43 18.71 -17.66
N TRP A 132 10.77 17.60 -18.27
CA TRP A 132 11.14 16.35 -17.64
C TRP A 132 12.43 16.52 -16.84
N LEU A 133 12.30 16.69 -15.52
CA LEU A 133 13.42 16.41 -14.63
C LEU A 133 13.85 14.95 -14.85
N PRO A 134 15.15 14.65 -14.97
CA PRO A 134 15.62 13.29 -15.21
C PRO A 134 15.47 12.45 -13.93
N TYR A 135 14.25 11.99 -13.65
CA TYR A 135 13.89 11.16 -12.49
C TYR A 135 14.67 9.84 -12.44
N HIS A 136 15.24 9.37 -13.56
CA HIS A 136 16.07 8.17 -13.59
C HIS A 136 17.31 8.30 -12.71
N HIS A 137 17.69 9.53 -12.35
CA HIS A 137 18.80 9.77 -11.45
C HIS A 137 18.40 9.83 -9.98
N ALA A 138 17.09 9.77 -9.63
CA ALA A 138 16.65 9.92 -8.24
C ALA A 138 17.29 8.88 -7.31
N SER A 139 17.20 7.59 -7.66
CA SER A 139 17.85 6.51 -6.91
C SER A 139 19.37 6.61 -6.94
N ALA A 140 19.94 7.07 -8.07
CA ALA A 140 21.38 7.23 -8.21
C ALA A 140 21.94 8.43 -7.42
N TRP A 141 21.11 9.41 -7.05
CA TRP A 141 21.50 10.63 -6.33
C TRP A 141 21.16 10.58 -4.86
N GLU A 142 20.22 9.72 -4.46
CA GLU A 142 19.92 9.43 -3.06
C GLU A 142 21.20 9.05 -2.31
N GLY A 143 21.47 9.74 -1.20
CA GLY A 143 22.67 9.56 -0.38
C GLY A 143 23.98 10.14 -0.94
N LYS A 144 24.04 10.62 -2.20
CA LYS A 144 25.26 11.22 -2.77
C LYS A 144 25.51 12.66 -2.31
N SER A 145 24.46 13.37 -1.89
CA SER A 145 24.58 14.70 -1.32
C SER A 145 23.79 14.84 -0.03
N PRO A 146 24.42 15.25 1.08
CA PRO A 146 23.73 15.48 2.34
C PRO A 146 22.83 16.72 2.30
N SER A 147 23.00 17.61 1.32
CA SER A 147 22.19 18.83 1.18
C SER A 147 21.01 18.67 0.21
N LEU A 148 20.91 17.54 -0.51
CA LEU A 148 19.94 17.34 -1.59
C LEU A 148 18.50 17.58 -1.15
N THR A 149 18.06 16.92 -0.07
CA THR A 149 16.73 17.10 0.52
C THR A 149 16.45 18.57 0.80
N SER A 150 17.38 19.27 1.46
CA SER A 150 17.20 20.70 1.75
C SER A 150 17.20 21.58 0.48
N THR A 151 17.92 21.19 -0.58
CA THR A 151 17.88 21.88 -1.89
C THR A 151 16.49 21.73 -2.53
N CYS A 152 15.94 20.52 -2.54
CA CYS A 152 14.61 20.26 -3.08
C CYS A 152 13.52 20.99 -2.31
N ILE A 153 13.59 21.02 -0.97
CA ILE A 153 12.63 21.78 -0.15
C ILE A 153 12.74 23.29 -0.40
N LEU A 154 13.96 23.82 -0.59
CA LEU A 154 14.16 25.23 -0.99
C LEU A 154 13.51 25.53 -2.35
N LEU A 155 13.68 24.63 -3.33
CA LEU A 155 13.06 24.75 -4.65
C LEU A 155 11.54 24.67 -4.57
N ILE A 156 10.98 23.70 -3.84
CA ILE A 156 9.53 23.59 -3.60
C ILE A 156 8.99 24.87 -2.96
N GLY A 157 9.76 25.50 -2.06
CA GLY A 157 9.39 26.78 -1.45
C GLY A 157 9.38 27.99 -2.40
N THR A 158 9.94 27.85 -3.61
CA THR A 158 9.77 28.85 -4.67
C THR A 158 8.45 28.61 -5.39
N SER A 159 7.69 29.69 -5.62
CA SER A 159 6.43 29.61 -6.35
C SER A 159 6.67 29.33 -7.83
N GLY A 160 5.71 28.71 -8.52
CA GLY A 160 5.70 28.58 -9.98
C GLY A 160 5.91 27.18 -10.50
N PHE A 161 6.26 26.23 -9.63
CA PHE A 161 6.33 24.82 -10.02
C PHE A 161 4.93 24.23 -10.21
N SER A 162 4.80 23.38 -11.23
CA SER A 162 3.62 22.52 -11.41
C SER A 162 3.57 21.47 -10.30
N ARG A 163 2.39 20.85 -10.10
CA ARG A 163 2.22 19.74 -9.14
C ARG A 163 3.16 18.59 -9.46
N ARG A 164 3.32 18.27 -10.77
CA ARG A 164 4.27 17.27 -11.27
C ARG A 164 5.69 17.60 -10.85
N CYS A 165 6.15 18.83 -11.07
CA CYS A 165 7.48 19.27 -10.65
C CYS A 165 7.71 19.12 -9.15
N ILE A 166 6.73 19.48 -8.31
CA ILE A 166 6.84 19.32 -6.85
C ILE A 166 6.98 17.85 -6.47
N VAL A 167 6.13 16.97 -7.02
CA VAL A 167 6.21 15.52 -6.77
C VAL A 167 7.58 14.98 -7.20
N THR A 168 8.07 15.38 -8.37
CA THR A 168 9.39 14.97 -8.85
C THR A 168 10.52 15.44 -7.94
N LEU A 169 10.48 16.68 -7.43
CA LEU A 169 11.46 17.17 -6.45
C LEU A 169 11.43 16.36 -5.15
N LEU A 170 10.25 15.91 -4.71
CA LEU A 170 10.10 15.06 -3.53
C LEU A 170 10.68 13.66 -3.74
N MET A 171 10.77 13.16 -4.97
CA MET A 171 11.44 11.90 -5.26
C MET A 171 12.95 11.95 -4.96
N PHE A 172 13.58 13.12 -4.98
CA PHE A 172 14.99 13.28 -4.60
C PHE A 172 15.20 13.50 -3.10
N CYS A 173 14.11 13.60 -2.32
CA CYS A 173 14.19 13.87 -0.89
C CYS A 173 14.36 12.57 -0.09
N ASP A 174 15.13 12.67 0.99
CA ASP A 174 15.02 11.77 2.14
C ASP A 174 13.80 12.20 2.97
N LEU A 175 12.71 11.45 2.82
CA LEU A 175 11.43 11.74 3.45
C LEU A 175 11.45 11.58 4.98
N MET A 176 12.40 10.80 5.52
CA MET A 176 12.54 10.57 6.96
C MET A 176 13.13 11.77 7.70
N VAL A 177 13.86 12.64 6.99
CA VAL A 177 14.51 13.83 7.56
C VAL A 177 13.61 15.07 7.51
N LEU A 178 12.48 15.01 6.78
CA LEU A 178 11.58 16.16 6.64
C LEU A 178 10.90 16.51 7.96
N SER A 179 10.99 17.78 8.34
CA SER A 179 10.32 18.30 9.52
C SER A 179 8.83 18.56 9.26
N GLN A 180 8.03 18.71 10.31
CA GLN A 180 6.62 19.11 10.17
C GLN A 180 6.45 20.42 9.39
N ALA A 181 7.41 21.34 9.52
CA ALA A 181 7.35 22.61 8.81
C ALA A 181 7.58 22.42 7.29
N ASP A 182 8.35 21.41 6.88
CA ASP A 182 8.55 21.07 5.47
C ASP A 182 7.30 20.42 4.88
N TRP A 183 6.67 19.51 5.63
CA TRP A 183 5.37 18.95 5.23
C TRP A 183 4.30 20.03 5.07
N ASN A 184 4.26 21.01 5.98
CA ASN A 184 3.36 22.16 5.85
C ASN A 184 3.68 23.00 4.60
N LEU A 185 4.97 23.23 4.29
CA LEU A 185 5.40 23.94 3.09
C LEU A 185 4.99 23.19 1.82
N ILE A 186 5.26 21.88 1.75
CA ILE A 186 4.89 21.01 0.62
C ILE A 186 3.38 21.07 0.39
N ALA A 187 2.58 20.88 1.45
CA ALA A 187 1.13 20.95 1.36
C ALA A 187 0.64 22.32 0.89
N ALA A 188 1.23 23.41 1.40
CA ALA A 188 0.88 24.77 0.97
C ALA A 188 1.19 24.99 -0.52
N GLN A 189 2.34 24.50 -1.01
CA GLN A 189 2.76 24.67 -2.38
C GLN A 189 1.87 23.87 -3.34
N LEU A 190 1.60 22.59 -3.04
CA LEU A 190 0.69 21.75 -3.82
C LEU A 190 -0.73 22.34 -3.94
N ARG A 191 -1.21 23.01 -2.89
CA ARG A 191 -2.49 23.76 -2.91
C ARG A 191 -2.43 25.02 -3.75
N SER A 192 -1.29 25.70 -3.76
CA SER A 192 -1.10 26.97 -4.47
C SER A 192 -0.89 26.82 -5.98
N CYS A 193 -0.48 25.63 -6.45
CA CYS A 193 -0.30 25.36 -7.86
C CYS A 193 -1.61 25.57 -8.65
N ALA A 194 -1.60 26.59 -9.52
CA ALA A 194 -2.67 26.86 -10.48
C ALA A 194 -2.72 25.76 -11.54
N GLY A 195 -3.90 25.19 -11.82
CA GLY A 195 -4.03 24.14 -12.85
C GLY A 195 -5.21 23.20 -12.66
N GLY A 196 -6.44 23.73 -12.67
CA GLY A 196 -7.66 22.92 -12.66
C GLY A 196 -8.17 22.52 -11.27
N PRO A 197 -9.41 21.97 -11.20
CA PRO A 197 -10.07 21.56 -9.98
C PRO A 197 -9.31 20.39 -9.36
N CYS A 198 -8.40 20.70 -8.44
CA CYS A 198 -7.82 19.69 -7.58
C CYS A 198 -8.92 19.24 -6.62
N PRO A 199 -9.15 17.93 -6.42
CA PRO A 199 -10.01 17.51 -5.34
C PRO A 199 -9.48 18.12 -4.05
N SER A 200 -10.40 18.70 -3.29
CA SER A 200 -10.08 19.50 -2.12
C SER A 200 -9.20 18.69 -1.17
N LEU A 201 -7.91 19.03 -1.11
CA LEU A 201 -6.95 18.49 -0.14
C LEU A 201 -7.58 18.64 1.26
N PRO A 202 -7.84 17.54 2.00
CA PRO A 202 -8.48 17.63 3.29
C PRO A 202 -7.64 18.51 4.23
N HIS A 203 -8.17 19.67 4.63
CA HIS A 203 -7.46 20.62 5.48
C HIS A 203 -6.96 20.01 6.80
N ARG A 204 -7.60 18.93 7.26
CA ARG A 204 -7.33 18.28 8.56
C ARG A 204 -6.15 17.32 8.55
N LEU A 205 -5.73 16.78 7.40
CA LEU A 205 -4.72 15.70 7.35
C LEU A 205 -3.26 16.19 7.36
N CYS A 206 -3.02 17.50 7.20
CA CYS A 206 -1.65 18.02 7.11
C CYS A 206 -0.97 18.26 8.47
N HIS A 207 -1.66 18.03 9.59
CA HIS A 207 -1.15 18.36 10.93
C HIS A 207 -0.81 17.15 11.81
N THR A 208 -1.01 15.93 11.31
CA THR A 208 -0.79 14.67 12.03
C THR A 208 0.42 13.92 11.48
N SER A 209 0.93 12.93 12.24
CA SER A 209 1.98 12.00 11.81
C SER A 209 1.64 11.21 10.53
N THR A 210 0.44 11.37 10.00
CA THR A 210 -0.04 10.81 8.72
C THR A 210 0.26 11.70 7.50
N CYS A 211 1.27 12.56 7.62
CA CYS A 211 1.70 13.45 6.53
C CYS A 211 2.10 12.72 5.24
N MET A 212 2.64 11.51 5.32
CA MET A 212 3.10 10.77 4.14
C MET A 212 1.94 10.12 3.38
N LEU A 213 0.89 9.68 4.08
CA LEU A 213 -0.22 8.97 3.47
C LEU A 213 -1.18 9.90 2.75
N TRP A 214 -1.43 11.11 3.27
CA TRP A 214 -2.19 12.09 2.49
C TRP A 214 -1.47 12.45 1.20
N LEU A 215 -0.13 12.49 1.22
CA LEU A 215 0.65 12.75 0.02
C LEU A 215 0.58 11.55 -0.93
N ALA A 216 0.60 10.32 -0.42
CA ALA A 216 0.42 9.12 -1.24
C ALA A 216 -0.97 9.11 -1.91
N ASP A 217 -2.03 9.44 -1.17
CA ASP A 217 -3.39 9.61 -1.70
C ASP A 217 -3.48 10.76 -2.72
N TYR A 218 -2.80 11.87 -2.46
CA TYR A 218 -2.72 12.98 -3.38
C TYR A 218 -2.01 12.60 -4.70
N VAL A 219 -0.89 11.89 -4.62
CA VAL A 219 -0.16 11.42 -5.81
C VAL A 219 -0.99 10.39 -6.57
N ALA A 220 -1.65 9.47 -5.87
CA ALA A 220 -2.61 8.53 -6.48
C ALA A 220 -3.75 9.27 -7.20
N CYS A 221 -4.23 10.38 -6.62
CA CYS A 221 -5.20 11.24 -7.26
C CYS A 221 -4.66 11.90 -8.52
N LEU A 222 -3.39 12.32 -8.54
CA LEU A 222 -2.76 12.86 -9.76
C LEU A 222 -2.70 11.78 -10.84
N ILE A 223 -2.28 10.56 -10.52
CA ILE A 223 -2.27 9.43 -11.48
C ILE A 223 -3.67 9.22 -12.06
N ALA A 224 -4.71 9.17 -11.21
CA ALA A 224 -6.08 8.97 -11.65
C ALA A 224 -6.68 10.15 -12.45
N GLY A 225 -6.20 11.38 -12.21
CA GLY A 225 -6.73 12.61 -12.80
C GLY A 225 -6.17 12.94 -14.18
N PHE A 226 -5.08 12.28 -14.62
CA PHE A 226 -4.43 12.51 -15.90
C PHE A 226 -4.28 11.20 -16.72
N PRO A 227 -5.38 10.47 -17.02
CA PRO A 227 -5.29 9.19 -17.74
C PRO A 227 -4.94 9.34 -19.23
N ASP A 228 -5.19 10.51 -19.83
CA ASP A 228 -5.02 10.76 -21.28
C ASP A 228 -3.68 11.42 -21.63
N ASP A 229 -2.87 11.81 -20.64
CA ASP A 229 -1.50 12.24 -20.93
C ASP A 229 -0.68 10.95 -21.13
N ASP A 230 -0.16 10.72 -22.34
CA ASP A 230 0.72 9.59 -22.76
C ASP A 230 2.06 9.52 -21.98
N ASP A 231 2.10 10.05 -20.77
CA ASP A 231 3.23 10.10 -19.86
C ASP A 231 3.22 8.86 -18.94
N ASP A 232 3.37 7.69 -19.55
CA ASP A 232 3.56 6.40 -18.85
C ASP A 232 4.71 6.46 -17.83
N GLU A 233 5.67 7.31 -18.12
CA GLU A 233 6.88 7.47 -17.36
C GLU A 233 6.64 8.22 -16.05
N TYR A 234 5.89 9.32 -16.06
CA TYR A 234 5.45 10.02 -14.85
C TYR A 234 4.62 9.09 -13.96
N SER A 235 3.69 8.33 -14.53
CA SER A 235 2.86 7.38 -13.78
C SER A 235 3.71 6.32 -13.07
N THR A 236 4.73 5.79 -13.76
CA THR A 236 5.69 4.84 -13.18
C THR A 236 6.48 5.44 -12.03
N HIS A 237 6.96 6.68 -12.18
CA HIS A 237 7.74 7.38 -11.14
C HIS A 237 6.87 7.82 -9.95
N ALA A 238 5.66 8.29 -10.21
CA ALA A 238 4.66 8.63 -9.20
C ALA A 238 4.25 7.40 -8.37
N ALA A 239 4.07 6.25 -9.02
CA ALA A 239 3.84 4.98 -8.36
C ALA A 239 5.00 4.55 -7.46
N ALA A 240 6.24 4.60 -7.97
CA ALA A 240 7.42 4.32 -7.16
C ALA A 240 7.54 5.27 -5.95
N PHE A 241 7.12 6.53 -6.12
CA PHE A 241 7.06 7.50 -5.04
C PHE A 241 5.99 7.19 -4.00
N ILE A 242 4.79 6.73 -4.41
CA ILE A 242 3.77 6.19 -3.51
C ILE A 242 4.35 5.03 -2.67
N GLY A 243 5.06 4.11 -3.30
CA GLY A 243 5.73 3.00 -2.63
C GLY A 243 6.69 3.45 -1.53
N ARG A 244 7.55 4.43 -1.84
CA ARG A 244 8.48 5.04 -0.86
C ARG A 244 7.72 5.71 0.29
N LEU A 245 6.65 6.45 0.01
CA LEU A 245 5.82 7.07 1.05
C LEU A 245 5.20 6.02 1.99
N LEU A 246 4.75 4.88 1.44
CA LEU A 246 4.17 3.79 2.22
C LEU A 246 5.21 3.09 3.10
N ILE A 247 6.41 2.81 2.59
CA ILE A 247 7.52 2.25 3.38
C ILE A 247 7.84 3.16 4.57
N VAL A 248 8.01 4.45 4.30
CA VAL A 248 8.37 5.46 5.30
C VAL A 248 7.24 5.64 6.34
N ALA A 249 5.97 5.66 5.90
CA ALA A 249 4.81 5.70 6.79
C ALA A 249 4.72 4.43 7.67
N CYS A 250 5.04 3.26 7.14
CA CYS A 250 4.94 1.97 7.83
C CYS A 250 6.19 1.61 8.65
N GLY A 251 7.27 2.40 8.57
CA GLY A 251 8.57 2.07 9.17
C GLY A 251 8.61 1.97 10.71
N SER A 252 7.53 2.34 11.42
CA SER A 252 7.39 2.09 12.86
C SER A 252 6.02 1.53 13.22
N ILE A 253 5.96 0.64 14.22
CA ILE A 253 4.69 0.01 14.67
C ILE A 253 3.66 1.06 15.09
N GLN A 254 4.09 2.13 15.78
CA GLN A 254 3.19 3.22 16.18
C GLN A 254 2.60 3.93 14.96
N ASN A 255 3.42 4.22 13.95
CA ASN A 255 2.93 4.81 12.71
C ASN A 255 2.03 3.83 11.96
N LEU A 256 2.32 2.54 12.00
CA LEU A 256 1.57 1.51 11.29
C LEU A 256 0.10 1.41 11.77
N VAL A 257 -0.14 1.51 13.08
CA VAL A 257 -1.52 1.53 13.64
C VAL A 257 -2.27 2.79 13.21
N LEU A 258 -1.63 3.97 13.30
CA LEU A 258 -2.24 5.22 12.84
C LEU A 258 -2.49 5.21 11.31
N THR A 259 -1.59 4.60 10.56
CA THR A 259 -1.67 4.44 9.10
C THR A 259 -2.82 3.54 8.70
N ALA A 260 -2.99 2.40 9.39
CA ALA A 260 -4.08 1.47 9.16
C ALA A 260 -5.46 2.13 9.36
N LEU A 261 -5.59 3.03 10.34
CA LEU A 261 -6.83 3.77 10.60
C LEU A 261 -7.17 4.78 9.50
N ASP A 262 -6.16 5.35 8.83
CA ASP A 262 -6.34 6.47 7.91
C ASP A 262 -6.60 6.05 6.45
N ILE A 263 -6.27 4.83 6.03
CA ILE A 263 -6.44 4.39 4.61
C ILE A 263 -7.89 4.47 4.12
N GLU A 264 -8.88 4.32 5.00
CA GLU A 264 -10.29 4.47 4.62
C GLU A 264 -10.63 5.87 4.11
N ASN A 265 -9.97 6.86 4.71
CA ASN A 265 -10.12 8.28 4.37
C ASN A 265 -9.28 8.66 3.15
N MET A 266 -8.65 7.69 2.48
CA MET A 266 -7.77 7.85 1.33
C MET A 266 -8.35 7.09 0.12
N PRO A 267 -9.40 7.64 -0.49
CA PRO A 267 -10.12 6.96 -1.57
C PRO A 267 -9.26 6.77 -2.82
N TYR A 268 -8.35 7.70 -3.12
CA TYR A 268 -7.52 7.63 -4.32
C TYR A 268 -6.39 6.62 -4.15
N LEU A 269 -5.75 6.58 -2.98
CA LEU A 269 -4.76 5.56 -2.65
C LEU A 269 -5.39 4.16 -2.68
N SER A 270 -6.58 4.01 -2.07
CA SER A 270 -7.32 2.75 -2.11
C SER A 270 -7.68 2.33 -3.54
N ALA A 271 -8.10 3.29 -4.37
CA ALA A 271 -8.42 3.05 -5.78
C ALA A 271 -7.18 2.65 -6.57
N TYR A 272 -6.06 3.34 -6.38
CA TYR A 272 -4.77 3.05 -7.01
C TYR A 272 -4.25 1.65 -6.63
N LEU A 273 -4.25 1.29 -5.33
CA LEU A 273 -3.87 -0.07 -4.90
C LEU A 273 -4.83 -1.13 -5.48
N GLY A 274 -6.07 -0.75 -5.78
CA GLY A 274 -7.08 -1.58 -6.43
C GLY A 274 -7.07 -1.51 -7.97
N SER A 275 -6.10 -0.82 -8.59
CA SER A 275 -6.07 -0.58 -10.03
C SER A 275 -5.10 -1.51 -10.78
N ALA A 276 -5.24 -1.57 -12.11
CA ALA A 276 -4.35 -2.36 -12.96
C ALA A 276 -2.96 -1.73 -13.05
N GLU A 277 -2.86 -0.41 -12.97
CA GLU A 277 -1.62 0.37 -12.99
C GLU A 277 -0.71 -0.08 -11.84
N PHE A 278 -1.23 -0.17 -10.61
CA PHE A 278 -0.46 -0.73 -9.48
C PHE A 278 0.02 -2.14 -9.79
N ARG A 279 -0.85 -3.02 -10.29
CA ARG A 279 -0.46 -4.40 -10.61
C ARG A 279 0.71 -4.51 -11.61
N HIS A 280 0.79 -3.60 -12.58
CA HIS A 280 1.76 -3.67 -13.68
C HIS A 280 3.09 -2.99 -13.40
N ILE A 281 3.19 -2.22 -12.31
CA ILE A 281 4.42 -1.52 -11.92
C ILE A 281 5.32 -2.46 -11.11
N SER A 282 6.63 -2.22 -11.20
CA SER A 282 7.59 -2.98 -10.40
C SER A 282 7.60 -2.45 -8.98
N HIS A 283 7.40 -3.34 -8.01
CA HIS A 283 7.35 -3.01 -6.59
C HIS A 283 8.46 -3.71 -5.84
N SER A 284 9.00 -3.04 -4.82
CA SER A 284 9.99 -3.66 -3.93
C SER A 284 9.34 -4.58 -2.90
N ASP A 285 10.08 -5.56 -2.38
CA ASP A 285 9.62 -6.43 -1.29
C ASP A 285 9.19 -5.62 -0.04
N ASP A 286 9.94 -4.57 0.29
CA ASP A 286 9.66 -3.71 1.45
C ASP A 286 8.35 -2.93 1.27
N GLU A 287 8.08 -2.48 0.05
CA GLU A 287 6.84 -1.80 -0.31
C GLU A 287 5.63 -2.73 -0.18
N LEU A 288 5.70 -3.91 -0.80
CA LEU A 288 4.62 -4.89 -0.72
C LEU A 288 4.38 -5.31 0.74
N ASN A 289 5.45 -5.52 1.51
CA ASN A 289 5.36 -5.81 2.93
C ASN A 289 4.70 -4.67 3.71
N ALA A 290 5.07 -3.41 3.46
CA ALA A 290 4.46 -2.25 4.10
C ALA A 290 2.95 -2.17 3.82
N ILE A 291 2.55 -2.34 2.55
CA ILE A 291 1.14 -2.37 2.14
C ILE A 291 0.38 -3.48 2.87
N VAL A 292 0.92 -4.70 2.86
CA VAL A 292 0.27 -5.85 3.49
C VAL A 292 0.16 -5.67 5.01
N GLN A 293 1.19 -5.15 5.68
CA GLN A 293 1.14 -4.90 7.12
C GLN A 293 0.07 -3.86 7.49
N MET A 294 -0.04 -2.79 6.71
CA MET A 294 -1.09 -1.78 6.87
C MET A 294 -2.48 -2.41 6.70
N LEU A 295 -2.69 -3.19 5.63
CA LEU A 295 -3.97 -3.87 5.39
C LEU A 295 -4.26 -4.94 6.44
N TRP A 296 -3.24 -5.63 6.95
CA TRP A 296 -3.38 -6.69 7.94
C TRP A 296 -3.81 -6.14 9.29
N LEU A 297 -3.13 -5.11 9.79
CA LEU A 297 -3.55 -4.44 11.03
C LEU A 297 -4.95 -3.87 10.91
N ARG A 298 -5.25 -3.22 9.77
CA ARG A 298 -6.58 -2.69 9.53
C ARG A 298 -7.62 -3.80 9.48
N SER A 299 -7.29 -4.93 8.85
CA SER A 299 -8.16 -6.09 8.84
C SER A 299 -8.39 -6.58 10.26
N ASN A 300 -7.43 -6.51 11.18
CA ASN A 300 -7.57 -7.04 12.54
C ASN A 300 -8.50 -6.23 13.45
N GLU A 301 -8.45 -4.91 13.33
CA GLU A 301 -9.37 -4.03 14.05
C GLU A 301 -10.80 -4.30 13.58
N TYR A 302 -11.67 -4.75 14.49
CA TYR A 302 -13.09 -4.99 14.22
C TYR A 302 -13.81 -3.65 14.07
N MET A 303 -13.47 -2.91 13.01
CA MET A 303 -14.03 -1.60 12.72
C MET A 303 -15.09 -1.75 11.63
N PRO A 304 -16.39 -1.66 11.98
CA PRO A 304 -17.45 -1.58 10.99
C PRO A 304 -17.26 -0.27 10.20
N GLY A 305 -16.87 -0.36 8.93
CA GLY A 305 -16.63 0.85 8.11
C GLY A 305 -15.82 0.61 6.83
N ILE A 306 -14.83 -0.30 6.86
CA ILE A 306 -14.12 -0.66 5.63
C ILE A 306 -15.14 -1.34 4.72
N SER A 307 -15.34 -0.78 3.53
CA SER A 307 -15.95 -1.53 2.44
C SER A 307 -15.01 -2.71 2.13
N LEU A 308 -15.37 -3.91 2.58
CA LEU A 308 -14.64 -5.16 2.31
C LEU A 308 -14.30 -5.32 0.81
N LEU A 309 -15.11 -4.68 -0.02
CA LEU A 309 -14.96 -4.59 -1.47
C LEU A 309 -13.64 -3.97 -1.89
N ARG A 310 -13.19 -2.92 -1.19
CA ARG A 310 -11.88 -2.32 -1.44
C ARG A 310 -10.76 -3.33 -1.21
N LEU A 311 -10.85 -4.15 -0.14
CA LEU A 311 -9.86 -5.20 0.09
C LEU A 311 -9.92 -6.29 -0.99
N PHE A 312 -11.11 -6.66 -1.47
CA PHE A 312 -11.28 -7.61 -2.59
C PHE A 312 -10.72 -7.10 -3.91
N ARG A 313 -10.53 -5.78 -4.08
CA ARG A 313 -9.83 -5.20 -5.23
C ARG A 313 -8.33 -5.09 -5.02
N ILE A 314 -7.91 -4.69 -3.83
CA ILE A 314 -6.50 -4.44 -3.52
C ILE A 314 -5.70 -5.75 -3.43
N VAL A 315 -6.21 -6.76 -2.72
CA VAL A 315 -5.47 -8.01 -2.48
C VAL A 315 -5.09 -8.75 -3.77
N PRO A 316 -5.97 -8.93 -4.77
CA PRO A 316 -5.61 -9.50 -6.07
C PRO A 316 -4.47 -8.77 -6.76
N ASN A 317 -4.45 -7.44 -6.69
CA ASN A 317 -3.42 -6.65 -7.37
C ASN A 317 -2.08 -6.72 -6.63
N ILE A 318 -2.09 -6.79 -5.29
CA ILE A 318 -0.86 -7.08 -4.51
C ILE A 318 -0.31 -8.46 -4.89
N LEU A 319 -1.17 -9.49 -4.93
CA LEU A 319 -0.76 -10.83 -5.35
C LEU A 319 -0.25 -10.84 -6.81
N GLY A 320 -0.92 -10.11 -7.70
CA GLY A 320 -0.53 -9.95 -9.09
C GLY A 320 0.83 -9.27 -9.23
N ALA A 321 1.04 -8.14 -8.56
CA ALA A 321 2.29 -7.39 -8.54
C ALA A 321 3.44 -8.22 -7.95
N ALA A 322 3.21 -8.87 -6.81
CA ALA A 322 4.21 -9.69 -6.15
C ALA A 322 4.64 -10.86 -7.02
N THR A 323 3.68 -11.50 -7.69
CA THR A 323 4.01 -12.64 -8.54
C THR A 323 4.66 -12.22 -9.85
N ALA A 324 4.28 -11.06 -10.43
CA ALA A 324 4.93 -10.51 -11.60
C ALA A 324 6.41 -10.19 -11.36
N ASN A 325 6.77 -9.80 -10.14
CA ASN A 325 8.13 -9.49 -9.75
C ASN A 325 8.90 -10.68 -9.11
N ASN A 326 8.34 -11.90 -9.11
CA ASN A 326 8.92 -13.08 -8.43
C ASN A 326 9.24 -12.88 -6.94
N HIS A 327 8.54 -11.95 -6.30
CA HIS A 327 8.65 -11.62 -4.89
C HIS A 327 7.58 -12.39 -4.12
N LEU A 328 7.80 -13.65 -3.75
CA LEU A 328 6.93 -14.36 -2.82
C LEU A 328 7.65 -14.49 -1.48
N ASN A 329 7.46 -13.51 -0.60
CA ASN A 329 8.04 -13.54 0.73
C ASN A 329 7.04 -14.18 1.72
N PRO A 330 7.45 -15.23 2.48
CA PRO A 330 6.56 -15.90 3.43
C PRO A 330 5.92 -14.97 4.46
N TRP A 331 6.64 -13.93 4.88
CA TRP A 331 6.24 -13.08 5.99
C TRP A 331 5.01 -12.22 5.70
N TRP A 332 4.92 -11.63 4.50
CA TRP A 332 3.73 -10.85 4.15
C TRP A 332 2.66 -11.71 3.48
N LEU A 333 3.00 -12.83 2.83
CA LEU A 333 1.98 -13.78 2.36
C LEU A 333 1.10 -14.29 3.51
N ASP A 334 1.68 -14.46 4.69
CA ASP A 334 0.96 -14.73 5.93
C ASP A 334 -0.09 -13.67 6.28
N GLY A 335 0.26 -12.39 6.10
CA GLY A 335 -0.65 -11.27 6.23
C GLY A 335 -1.79 -11.34 5.23
N ILE A 336 -1.48 -11.62 3.96
CA ILE A 336 -2.50 -11.79 2.89
C ILE A 336 -3.43 -12.96 3.18
N VAL A 337 -2.90 -14.10 3.62
CA VAL A 337 -3.69 -15.27 4.02
C VAL A 337 -4.69 -14.88 5.11
N THR A 338 -4.22 -14.14 6.11
CA THR A 338 -5.06 -13.68 7.22
C THR A 338 -6.14 -12.69 6.73
N ILE A 339 -5.76 -11.75 5.86
CA ILE A 339 -6.67 -10.78 5.25
C ILE A 339 -7.76 -11.52 4.44
N CYS A 340 -7.38 -12.41 3.53
CA CYS A 340 -8.30 -13.24 2.75
C CYS A 340 -9.24 -14.03 3.66
N ALA A 341 -8.69 -14.76 4.64
CA ALA A 341 -9.48 -15.58 5.56
C ALA A 341 -10.56 -14.75 6.27
N ARG A 342 -10.20 -13.54 6.70
CA ARG A 342 -11.14 -12.62 7.33
C ARG A 342 -12.16 -12.06 6.35
N MET A 343 -11.75 -11.66 5.15
CA MET A 343 -12.65 -11.15 4.11
C MET A 343 -13.74 -12.15 3.74
N PHE A 344 -13.36 -13.42 3.51
CA PHE A 344 -14.32 -14.48 3.21
C PHE A 344 -15.22 -14.84 4.40
N ARG A 345 -14.69 -14.77 5.62
CA ARG A 345 -15.52 -14.92 6.82
C ARG A 345 -16.58 -13.82 6.90
N LEU A 346 -16.19 -12.55 6.73
CA LEU A 346 -17.14 -11.43 6.78
C LEU A 346 -18.15 -11.49 5.61
N ASN A 347 -17.73 -11.97 4.44
CA ASN A 347 -18.64 -12.28 3.34
C ASN A 347 -19.71 -13.31 3.75
N SER A 348 -19.29 -14.38 4.44
CA SER A 348 -20.23 -15.41 4.93
C SER A 348 -21.20 -14.94 6.00
N GLU A 349 -20.93 -13.80 6.64
CA GLU A 349 -21.79 -13.17 7.64
C GLU A 349 -22.82 -12.21 6.98
N GLY A 350 -22.86 -12.13 5.64
CA GLY A 350 -23.83 -11.34 4.88
C GLY A 350 -23.51 -9.85 4.79
N CYS A 351 -22.26 -9.47 5.02
CA CYS A 351 -21.82 -8.07 5.03
C CYS A 351 -21.52 -7.49 3.62
N ILE A 352 -21.79 -8.23 2.55
CA ILE A 352 -21.37 -7.94 1.17
C ILE A 352 -22.58 -8.03 0.23
N ASP A 353 -22.64 -7.14 -0.77
CA ASP A 353 -23.75 -7.09 -1.74
C ASP A 353 -23.49 -8.11 -2.85
N ALA A 354 -24.33 -9.14 -2.94
CA ALA A 354 -24.03 -10.35 -3.69
C ALA A 354 -23.76 -10.13 -5.19
N ALA A 355 -24.24 -9.04 -5.81
CA ALA A 355 -24.14 -8.83 -7.26
C ALA A 355 -22.91 -8.03 -7.71
N ALA A 356 -22.56 -6.95 -7.00
CA ALA A 356 -21.44 -6.07 -7.39
C ALA A 356 -20.07 -6.72 -7.13
N ASP A 357 -20.04 -7.75 -6.28
CA ASP A 357 -18.82 -8.17 -5.58
C ASP A 357 -18.24 -9.49 -6.08
N VAL A 358 -19.00 -10.24 -6.91
CA VAL A 358 -18.57 -11.55 -7.41
C VAL A 358 -17.30 -11.46 -8.25
N GLN A 359 -17.14 -10.41 -9.06
CA GLN A 359 -15.97 -10.29 -9.94
C GLN A 359 -14.67 -10.08 -9.15
N ASP A 360 -14.73 -9.31 -8.07
CA ASP A 360 -13.57 -9.04 -7.21
C ASP A 360 -13.20 -10.30 -6.40
N VAL A 361 -14.22 -11.04 -5.93
CA VAL A 361 -14.03 -12.36 -5.29
C VAL A 361 -13.42 -13.37 -6.28
N VAL A 362 -13.94 -13.47 -7.50
CA VAL A 362 -13.40 -14.34 -8.56
C VAL A 362 -11.95 -14.00 -8.88
N SER A 363 -11.64 -12.71 -9.00
CA SER A 363 -10.27 -12.24 -9.25
C SER A 363 -9.34 -12.68 -8.12
N THR A 364 -9.76 -12.49 -6.86
CA THR A 364 -9.02 -12.96 -5.67
C THR A 364 -8.79 -14.47 -5.70
N LEU A 365 -9.83 -15.26 -5.92
CA LEU A 365 -9.74 -16.72 -6.00
C LEU A 365 -8.83 -17.17 -7.14
N THR A 366 -8.85 -16.46 -8.27
CA THR A 366 -7.99 -16.76 -9.42
C THR A 366 -6.52 -16.67 -9.06
N TYR A 367 -6.08 -15.62 -8.36
CA TYR A 367 -4.68 -15.52 -7.92
C TYR A 367 -4.30 -16.52 -6.84
N ILE A 368 -5.23 -16.86 -5.95
CA ILE A 368 -4.99 -17.86 -4.91
C ILE A 368 -4.78 -19.25 -5.54
N LEU A 369 -5.62 -19.60 -6.52
CA LEU A 369 -5.75 -20.97 -7.03
C LEU A 369 -4.93 -21.24 -8.28
N ARG A 370 -4.85 -20.30 -9.22
CA ARG A 370 -4.16 -20.51 -10.49
C ARG A 370 -2.69 -20.10 -10.38
N PRO A 371 -1.78 -20.82 -11.06
CA PRO A 371 -0.41 -20.37 -11.21
C PRO A 371 -0.39 -19.06 -11.98
N VAL A 372 0.39 -18.09 -11.50
CA VAL A 372 0.60 -16.86 -12.25
C VAL A 372 1.62 -17.12 -13.35
N ALA A 373 1.40 -16.52 -14.52
CA ALA A 373 2.30 -16.59 -15.65
C ALA A 373 3.72 -16.15 -15.21
N GLY A 374 4.71 -17.05 -15.32
CA GLY A 374 6.10 -16.79 -14.96
C GLY A 374 6.72 -17.88 -14.08
N ASN A 375 6.05 -18.26 -12.99
CA ASN A 375 6.60 -19.21 -12.01
C ASN A 375 5.95 -20.60 -12.03
N GLY A 376 4.78 -20.75 -12.68
CA GLY A 376 4.09 -22.03 -12.78
C GLY A 376 3.52 -22.57 -11.45
N VAL A 377 3.62 -21.81 -10.35
CA VAL A 377 3.14 -22.19 -9.01
C VAL A 377 2.06 -21.20 -8.56
N SER A 378 0.91 -21.70 -8.08
CA SER A 378 -0.14 -20.87 -7.46
C SER A 378 0.22 -20.48 -6.03
N VAL A 379 -0.37 -19.41 -5.48
CA VAL A 379 -0.12 -19.00 -4.08
C VAL A 379 -0.40 -20.14 -3.11
N LEU A 380 -1.50 -20.86 -3.32
CA LEU A 380 -1.87 -21.98 -2.47
C LEU A 380 -0.89 -23.17 -2.63
N ARG A 381 -0.41 -23.44 -3.85
CA ARG A 381 0.61 -24.47 -4.08
C ARG A 381 1.93 -24.09 -3.43
N TRP A 382 2.35 -22.84 -3.57
CA TRP A 382 3.57 -22.32 -2.96
C TRP A 382 3.52 -22.40 -1.43
N LEU A 383 2.38 -22.04 -0.84
CA LEU A 383 2.15 -22.19 0.60
C LEU A 383 2.23 -23.66 1.03
N LEU A 384 1.69 -24.59 0.24
CA LEU A 384 1.86 -26.02 0.52
C LEU A 384 3.33 -26.44 0.43
N ASP A 385 4.07 -26.00 -0.58
CA ASP A 385 5.46 -26.39 -0.81
C ASP A 385 6.42 -25.84 0.28
N ILE A 386 6.16 -24.66 0.84
CA ILE A 386 6.94 -24.07 1.95
C ILE A 386 6.45 -24.53 3.32
N GLY A 387 5.14 -24.76 3.43
CA GLY A 387 4.43 -25.07 4.66
C GLY A 387 4.74 -26.42 5.29
N PHE A 388 5.40 -27.31 4.55
CA PHE A 388 5.85 -28.61 5.06
C PHE A 388 7.19 -28.54 5.79
N SER A 389 7.48 -27.44 6.49
CA SER A 389 8.41 -27.49 7.63
C SER A 389 7.64 -28.02 8.85
N PRO A 390 7.81 -29.29 9.25
CA PRO A 390 7.12 -29.84 10.41
C PRO A 390 7.53 -29.06 11.68
N GLY A 391 6.64 -28.19 12.18
CA GLY A 391 6.86 -27.48 13.45
C GLY A 391 6.05 -26.21 13.70
N SER A 392 5.49 -25.54 12.68
CA SER A 392 4.71 -24.31 12.89
C SER A 392 3.20 -24.56 12.92
N THR A 393 2.64 -24.78 14.12
CA THR A 393 1.17 -24.87 14.33
C THR A 393 0.43 -23.65 13.78
N THR A 394 1.03 -22.46 13.95
CA THR A 394 0.46 -21.20 13.47
C THR A 394 0.32 -21.17 11.95
N PHE A 395 1.30 -21.71 11.21
CA PHE A 395 1.22 -21.79 9.76
C PHE A 395 0.07 -22.71 9.32
N MET A 396 -0.06 -23.88 9.94
CA MET A 396 -1.14 -24.84 9.62
C MET A 396 -2.53 -24.25 9.88
N LEU A 397 -2.71 -23.53 10.99
CA LEU A 397 -3.95 -22.81 11.29
C LEU A 397 -4.33 -21.81 10.19
N ARG A 398 -3.34 -21.07 9.68
CA ARG A 398 -3.54 -20.04 8.66
C ARG A 398 -3.80 -20.65 7.29
N LEU A 399 -3.07 -21.71 6.93
CA LEU A 399 -3.30 -22.46 5.71
C LEU A 399 -4.72 -23.02 5.69
N GLN A 400 -5.19 -23.64 6.79
CA GLN A 400 -6.58 -24.05 6.90
C GLN A 400 -7.54 -22.88 6.75
N ALA A 401 -7.29 -21.76 7.44
CA ALA A 401 -8.13 -20.58 7.33
C ALA A 401 -8.27 -20.13 5.86
N LEU A 402 -7.17 -20.18 5.08
CA LEU A 402 -7.21 -19.92 3.64
C LEU A 402 -8.05 -20.95 2.88
N PHE A 403 -7.87 -22.25 3.12
CA PHE A 403 -8.67 -23.30 2.47
C PHE A 403 -10.17 -23.14 2.77
N ARG A 404 -10.52 -22.90 4.03
CA ARG A 404 -11.91 -22.64 4.46
C ARG A 404 -12.47 -21.43 3.73
N ALA A 405 -11.71 -20.35 3.72
CA ALA A 405 -12.06 -19.10 3.06
C ALA A 405 -12.23 -19.25 1.55
N THR A 406 -11.36 -20.03 0.92
CA THR A 406 -11.39 -20.31 -0.53
C THR A 406 -12.60 -21.15 -0.90
N ALA A 407 -12.94 -22.18 -0.12
CA ALA A 407 -14.15 -22.98 -0.33
C ALA A 407 -15.42 -22.14 -0.16
N VAL A 408 -15.49 -21.31 0.88
CA VAL A 408 -16.59 -20.36 1.08
C VAL A 408 -16.70 -19.38 -0.09
N GLY A 409 -15.57 -18.85 -0.57
CA GLY A 409 -15.51 -17.98 -1.74
C GLY A 409 -16.02 -18.65 -3.01
N LEU A 410 -15.57 -19.87 -3.30
CA LEU A 410 -16.04 -20.66 -4.43
C LEU A 410 -17.54 -20.95 -4.31
N GLY A 411 -18.01 -21.37 -3.14
CA GLY A 411 -19.43 -21.59 -2.88
C GLY A 411 -20.24 -20.33 -3.15
N PHE A 412 -19.81 -19.18 -2.61
CA PHE A 412 -20.45 -17.88 -2.88
C PHE A 412 -20.53 -17.57 -4.38
N VAL A 413 -19.40 -17.67 -5.10
CA VAL A 413 -19.35 -17.37 -6.54
C VAL A 413 -20.25 -18.32 -7.33
N SER A 414 -20.21 -19.63 -7.05
CA SER A 414 -21.03 -20.62 -7.72
C SER A 414 -22.52 -20.38 -7.49
N ARG A 415 -22.93 -19.99 -6.29
CA ARG A 415 -24.33 -19.67 -5.98
C ARG A 415 -24.80 -18.36 -6.64
N ALA A 416 -23.89 -17.44 -6.91
CA ALA A 416 -24.20 -16.12 -7.46
C ALA A 416 -24.17 -16.06 -9.00
N ARG A 417 -23.47 -16.98 -9.68
CA ARG A 417 -23.30 -16.98 -11.15
C ARG A 417 -23.77 -18.30 -11.76
N ALA A 418 -25.06 -18.40 -12.09
CA ALA A 418 -25.59 -19.50 -12.87
C ALA A 418 -25.10 -19.51 -14.35
N ASP A 419 -24.60 -18.37 -14.87
CA ASP A 419 -24.26 -18.20 -16.30
C ASP A 419 -22.75 -18.22 -16.62
N SER A 420 -21.86 -18.39 -15.62
CA SER A 420 -20.40 -18.30 -15.79
C SER A 420 -19.67 -19.59 -15.42
N ASP A 421 -20.28 -20.73 -15.78
CA ASP A 421 -19.93 -22.07 -15.32
C ASP A 421 -18.47 -22.44 -15.58
N ASP A 422 -17.92 -22.17 -16.77
CA ASP A 422 -16.58 -22.65 -17.15
C ASP A 422 -15.46 -22.11 -16.24
N LEU A 423 -15.51 -20.81 -15.91
CA LEU A 423 -14.48 -20.20 -15.08
C LEU A 423 -14.55 -20.72 -13.64
N VAL A 424 -15.75 -20.79 -13.08
CA VAL A 424 -15.99 -21.21 -11.70
C VAL A 424 -15.71 -22.71 -11.54
N GLN A 425 -16.12 -23.53 -12.51
CA GLN A 425 -15.81 -24.96 -12.56
C GLN A 425 -14.30 -25.20 -12.71
N GLY A 426 -13.62 -24.37 -13.50
CA GLY A 426 -12.17 -24.37 -13.62
C GLY A 426 -11.49 -24.09 -12.28
N LEU A 427 -11.85 -23.01 -11.59
CA LEU A 427 -11.31 -22.68 -10.27
C LEU A 427 -11.62 -23.76 -9.22
N THR A 428 -12.84 -24.29 -9.23
CA THR A 428 -13.24 -25.41 -8.36
C THR A 428 -12.38 -26.64 -8.60
N SER A 429 -12.12 -26.97 -9.87
CA SER A 429 -11.27 -28.10 -10.23
C SER A 429 -9.83 -27.91 -9.76
N GLU A 430 -9.26 -26.71 -9.94
CA GLU A 430 -7.92 -26.37 -9.42
C GLU A 430 -7.85 -26.49 -7.90
N PHE A 431 -8.84 -25.96 -7.19
CA PHE A 431 -8.92 -26.07 -5.73
C PHE A 431 -8.90 -27.53 -5.26
N PHE A 432 -9.75 -28.39 -5.84
CA PHE A 432 -9.78 -29.81 -5.47
C PHE A 432 -8.56 -30.59 -5.95
N ASN A 433 -7.89 -30.17 -7.03
CA ASN A 433 -6.62 -30.74 -7.45
C ASN A 433 -5.52 -30.47 -6.42
N LEU A 434 -5.47 -29.26 -5.85
CA LEU A 434 -4.54 -28.91 -4.78
C LEU A 434 -4.82 -29.68 -3.48
N MET A 435 -6.08 -30.05 -3.23
CA MET A 435 -6.49 -30.87 -2.08
C MET A 435 -6.42 -32.38 -2.33
N ARG A 436 -5.87 -32.84 -3.46
CA ARG A 436 -5.86 -34.27 -3.81
C ARG A 436 -4.98 -35.09 -2.86
N ASP A 437 -3.98 -34.46 -2.25
CA ASP A 437 -3.10 -35.07 -1.27
C ASP A 437 -3.79 -35.14 0.12
N ASN A 438 -3.55 -36.23 0.86
CA ASN A 438 -4.14 -36.44 2.20
C ASN A 438 -3.75 -35.35 3.23
N SER A 439 -2.83 -34.45 2.87
CA SER A 439 -2.34 -33.32 3.66
C SER A 439 -3.46 -32.48 4.28
N MET A 440 -4.59 -32.31 3.59
CA MET A 440 -5.72 -31.54 4.11
C MET A 440 -6.56 -32.27 5.15
N ILE A 441 -6.74 -33.59 5.00
CA ILE A 441 -7.41 -34.39 6.04
C ILE A 441 -6.55 -34.38 7.31
N TYR A 442 -5.24 -34.54 7.14
CA TYR A 442 -4.30 -34.42 8.25
C TYR A 442 -4.35 -33.03 8.84
N SER A 443 -4.37 -31.95 8.04
CA SER A 443 -4.44 -30.60 8.57
C SER A 443 -5.67 -30.42 9.47
N LEU A 444 -6.89 -30.75 8.99
CA LEU A 444 -8.14 -30.66 9.76
C LEU A 444 -8.04 -31.35 11.11
N VAL A 445 -7.31 -32.45 11.16
CA VAL A 445 -7.19 -33.31 12.34
C VAL A 445 -6.03 -32.90 13.27
N THR A 446 -4.91 -32.39 12.74
CA THR A 446 -3.70 -32.02 13.51
C THR A 446 -3.99 -30.98 14.60
N LEU A 447 -4.98 -30.10 14.41
CA LEU A 447 -5.31 -29.08 15.42
C LEU A 447 -6.07 -29.62 16.62
N LEU A 448 -6.74 -30.76 16.48
CA LEU A 448 -7.47 -31.41 17.57
C LEU A 448 -6.57 -32.32 18.40
N PHE A 449 -5.39 -32.66 17.88
CA PHE A 449 -4.42 -33.55 18.51
C PHE A 449 -3.29 -32.82 19.25
N PHE A 450 -3.34 -31.49 19.41
CA PHE A 450 -2.57 -30.88 20.49
C PHE A 450 -3.17 -31.38 21.80
N PRO A 451 -2.44 -32.22 22.56
CA PRO A 451 -3.06 -33.10 23.54
C PRO A 451 -3.75 -32.27 24.61
N PRO A 452 -5.09 -32.33 24.73
CA PRO A 452 -5.70 -32.08 26.00
C PRO A 452 -5.39 -33.33 26.81
N ASP A 453 -4.31 -33.30 27.59
CA ASP A 453 -4.15 -34.27 28.66
C ASP A 453 -5.45 -34.23 29.49
N GLN A 454 -6.22 -35.32 29.38
CA GLN A 454 -7.39 -35.70 30.18
C GLN A 454 -8.74 -35.02 29.83
N GLU A 455 -9.74 -35.90 29.67
CA GLU A 455 -11.20 -35.69 29.72
C GLU A 455 -11.65 -34.27 30.09
N ARG A 456 -11.87 -33.40 29.08
CA ARG A 456 -12.51 -32.11 29.30
C ARG A 456 -13.51 -31.77 28.21
N ASP A 457 -14.62 -31.21 28.66
CA ASP A 457 -15.52 -30.37 27.88
C ASP A 457 -14.75 -29.57 26.82
N TYR A 458 -15.10 -29.77 25.54
CA TYR A 458 -14.59 -28.93 24.45
C TYR A 458 -14.66 -27.46 24.88
N SER A 459 -13.49 -26.83 24.95
CA SER A 459 -13.41 -25.41 25.28
C SER A 459 -14.22 -24.62 24.23
N THR A 460 -14.61 -23.40 24.56
CA THR A 460 -15.27 -22.49 23.60
C THR A 460 -14.46 -22.30 22.31
N ALA A 461 -13.13 -22.41 22.38
CA ALA A 461 -12.26 -22.36 21.21
C ALA A 461 -12.41 -23.60 20.32
N ASP A 462 -12.46 -24.80 20.91
CA ASP A 462 -12.62 -26.06 20.15
C ASP A 462 -13.97 -26.10 19.42
N ARG A 463 -15.04 -25.61 20.06
CA ARG A 463 -16.35 -25.51 19.42
C ARG A 463 -16.33 -24.55 18.21
N ALA A 464 -15.56 -23.48 18.27
CA ALA A 464 -15.41 -22.55 17.16
C ALA A 464 -14.65 -23.18 15.97
N VAL A 465 -13.61 -23.97 16.26
CA VAL A 465 -12.85 -24.72 15.24
C VAL A 465 -13.74 -25.77 14.56
N VAL A 466 -14.44 -26.61 15.33
CA VAL A 466 -15.36 -27.64 14.78
C VAL A 466 -16.47 -27.00 13.94
N LYS A 467 -17.01 -25.86 14.38
CA LYS A 467 -18.02 -25.11 13.61
C LYS A 467 -17.45 -24.57 12.30
N ALA A 468 -16.20 -24.12 12.28
CA ALA A 468 -15.53 -23.65 11.07
C ALA A 468 -15.23 -24.82 10.11
N ASP A 469 -14.84 -25.99 10.62
CA ASP A 469 -14.62 -27.20 9.83
C ASP A 469 -15.90 -27.74 9.23
N LEU A 470 -16.98 -27.81 10.01
CA LEU A 470 -18.30 -28.17 9.50
C LEU A 470 -18.71 -27.23 8.35
N HIS A 471 -18.54 -25.93 8.55
CA HIS A 471 -18.88 -24.92 7.54
C HIS A 471 -18.07 -25.13 6.25
N TYR A 472 -16.78 -25.41 6.37
CA TYR A 472 -15.91 -25.74 5.25
C TYR A 472 -16.33 -27.02 4.52
N VAL A 473 -16.60 -28.10 5.25
CA VAL A 473 -17.04 -29.38 4.69
C VAL A 473 -18.37 -29.22 3.94
N GLN A 474 -19.32 -28.45 4.47
CA GLN A 474 -20.59 -28.16 3.79
C GLN A 474 -20.35 -27.52 2.41
N HIS A 475 -19.49 -26.50 2.30
CA HIS A 475 -19.15 -25.88 1.01
C HIS A 475 -18.41 -26.83 0.07
N CYS A 476 -17.50 -27.66 0.58
CA CYS A 476 -16.83 -28.66 -0.24
C CYS A 476 -17.80 -29.73 -0.77
N ILE A 477 -18.78 -30.16 0.03
CA ILE A 477 -19.84 -31.08 -0.39
C ILE A 477 -20.70 -30.42 -1.49
N GLU A 478 -21.11 -29.15 -1.31
CA GLU A 478 -21.87 -28.43 -2.32
C GLU A 478 -21.11 -28.29 -3.65
N LEU A 479 -19.81 -27.98 -3.59
CA LEU A 479 -18.98 -27.79 -4.79
C LEU A 479 -18.60 -29.11 -5.49
N ARG A 480 -18.33 -30.18 -4.74
CA ARG A 480 -17.92 -31.48 -5.29
C ARG A 480 -18.21 -32.63 -4.29
N PRO A 481 -19.44 -33.18 -4.25
CA PRO A 481 -19.82 -34.23 -3.30
C PRO A 481 -18.90 -35.47 -3.35
N ALA A 482 -18.47 -35.86 -4.55
CA ALA A 482 -17.60 -37.01 -4.77
C ALA A 482 -16.26 -36.91 -4.04
N TRP A 483 -15.73 -35.70 -3.83
CA TRP A 483 -14.47 -35.51 -3.10
C TRP A 483 -14.62 -35.86 -1.62
N TRP A 484 -15.76 -35.51 -1.00
CA TRP A 484 -16.01 -35.82 0.41
C TRP A 484 -16.19 -37.33 0.63
N LEU A 485 -16.89 -38.02 -0.28
CA LEU A 485 -17.01 -39.48 -0.25
C LEU A 485 -15.64 -40.17 -0.36
N GLN A 486 -14.78 -39.70 -1.26
CA GLN A 486 -13.40 -40.20 -1.35
C GLN A 486 -12.60 -39.92 -0.08
N THR A 487 -12.80 -38.76 0.54
CA THR A 487 -12.18 -38.38 1.81
C THR A 487 -12.59 -39.32 2.94
N LEU A 488 -13.87 -39.67 3.06
CA LEU A 488 -14.38 -40.65 4.03
C LEU A 488 -13.76 -42.03 3.83
N VAL A 489 -13.71 -42.51 2.58
CA VAL A 489 -13.08 -43.79 2.23
C VAL A 489 -11.59 -43.78 2.62
N ARG A 490 -10.87 -42.72 2.29
CA ARG A 490 -9.45 -42.59 2.64
C ARG A 490 -9.23 -42.51 4.15
N ALA A 491 -10.04 -41.76 4.89
CA ALA A 491 -9.95 -41.67 6.34
C ALA A 491 -10.14 -43.05 7.00
N ARG A 492 -11.01 -43.90 6.44
CA ARG A 492 -11.20 -45.29 6.87
C ARG A 492 -10.01 -46.19 6.56
N HIS A 493 -9.29 -45.95 5.46
CA HIS A 493 -8.13 -46.75 5.03
C HIS A 493 -6.76 -46.18 5.47
N ALA A 494 -6.72 -44.97 6.02
CA ALA A 494 -5.48 -44.33 6.49
C ALA A 494 -4.82 -45.08 7.65
N VAL A 495 -5.53 -46.05 8.24
CA VAL A 495 -5.08 -46.96 9.30
C VAL A 495 -3.83 -47.78 8.91
N ASP A 496 -3.58 -48.01 7.61
CA ASP A 496 -2.55 -49.00 7.21
C ASP A 496 -1.15 -48.43 6.87
N THR A 497 -0.94 -47.11 6.78
CA THR A 497 0.22 -46.57 6.03
C THR A 497 1.22 -45.64 6.74
N ARG A 498 1.02 -45.17 7.99
CA ARG A 498 2.04 -44.36 8.71
C ARG A 498 2.11 -44.66 10.20
N ARG A 499 3.26 -45.14 10.67
CA ARG A 499 3.52 -45.59 12.06
C ARG A 499 3.79 -44.50 13.10
N GLU A 500 3.85 -43.22 12.73
CA GLU A 500 4.48 -42.19 13.57
C GLU A 500 3.56 -41.07 14.09
N PHE A 501 2.25 -41.09 13.82
CA PHE A 501 1.31 -40.12 14.40
C PHE A 501 0.23 -40.80 15.25
N GLU A 502 0.26 -40.53 16.55
CA GLU A 502 -0.85 -40.73 17.50
C GLU A 502 -2.07 -39.92 16.99
N SER A 503 -3.27 -40.43 16.69
CA SER A 503 -3.83 -41.77 16.58
C SER A 503 -4.71 -41.80 15.31
N GLN A 504 -4.50 -42.76 14.40
CA GLN A 504 -5.31 -42.87 13.16
C GLN A 504 -6.82 -43.02 13.45
N GLU A 505 -7.17 -43.58 14.61
CA GLU A 505 -8.55 -43.68 15.10
C GLU A 505 -9.22 -42.31 15.28
N GLY A 506 -8.51 -41.29 15.76
CA GLY A 506 -9.10 -39.96 15.93
C GLY A 506 -9.30 -39.21 14.60
N VAL A 507 -8.48 -39.48 13.57
CA VAL A 507 -8.76 -39.00 12.19
C VAL A 507 -10.09 -39.55 11.71
N GLN A 508 -10.27 -40.88 11.80
CA GLN A 508 -11.49 -41.55 11.35
C GLN A 508 -12.71 -41.06 12.14
N TRP A 509 -12.59 -41.00 13.46
CA TRP A 509 -13.63 -40.52 14.36
C TRP A 509 -14.02 -39.07 14.04
N TYR A 510 -13.05 -38.17 13.84
CA TYR A 510 -13.33 -36.77 13.57
C TYR A 510 -14.00 -36.56 12.21
N VAL A 511 -13.48 -37.19 11.15
CA VAL A 511 -14.06 -37.09 9.80
C VAL A 511 -15.47 -37.67 9.77
N SER A 512 -15.72 -38.79 10.45
CA SER A 512 -17.07 -39.39 10.58
C SER A 512 -18.01 -38.50 11.41
N SER A 513 -17.48 -37.81 12.42
CA SER A 513 -18.26 -36.85 13.21
C SER A 513 -18.66 -35.63 12.38
N LEU A 514 -17.75 -35.08 11.57
CA LEU A 514 -18.02 -33.99 10.64
C LEU A 514 -19.07 -34.40 9.59
N ASP A 515 -18.98 -35.61 9.06
CA ASP A 515 -19.97 -36.13 8.10
C ASP A 515 -21.37 -36.22 8.72
N ALA A 516 -21.48 -36.82 9.91
CA ALA A 516 -22.74 -36.91 10.63
C ALA A 516 -23.30 -35.52 10.98
N MET A 517 -22.43 -34.55 11.29
CA MET A 517 -22.82 -33.16 11.51
C MET A 517 -23.31 -32.49 10.23
N ALA A 518 -22.60 -32.65 9.11
CA ALA A 518 -22.98 -32.10 7.81
C ALA A 518 -24.33 -32.66 7.34
N ALA A 519 -24.53 -33.98 7.47
CA ALA A 519 -25.81 -34.63 7.16
C ALA A 519 -26.98 -34.07 7.99
N ARG A 520 -26.77 -33.81 9.29
CA ARG A 520 -27.79 -33.20 10.16
C ARG A 520 -28.09 -31.74 9.83
N HIS A 521 -27.08 -30.96 9.45
CA HIS A 521 -27.24 -29.52 9.18
C HIS A 521 -27.68 -29.23 7.73
N GLY A 522 -27.48 -30.17 6.80
CA GLY A 522 -27.72 -29.96 5.38
C GLY A 522 -26.73 -28.98 4.75
N PRO A 523 -27.09 -28.32 3.63
CA PRO A 523 -26.23 -27.31 3.00
C PRO A 523 -26.08 -26.07 3.88
N CYS A 524 -25.04 -25.27 3.63
CA CYS A 524 -24.80 -24.05 4.39
C CYS A 524 -25.87 -22.99 4.08
N ARG A 525 -26.71 -22.69 5.08
CA ARG A 525 -27.73 -21.63 5.02
C ARG A 525 -27.27 -20.26 5.55
N LYS A 526 -26.01 -20.15 6.01
CA LYS A 526 -25.46 -18.90 6.55
C LYS A 526 -24.88 -18.02 5.44
N CYS A 527 -24.23 -18.64 4.47
CA CYS A 527 -23.73 -17.93 3.30
C CYS A 527 -24.89 -17.52 2.38
N PRO A 528 -24.83 -16.34 1.75
CA PRO A 528 -25.85 -15.89 0.81
C PRO A 528 -25.92 -16.81 -0.43
N GLY A 529 -27.06 -16.74 -1.14
CA GLY A 529 -27.36 -17.53 -2.34
C GLY A 529 -28.04 -18.88 -2.07
N VAL A 530 -28.59 -19.50 -3.12
CA VAL A 530 -29.22 -20.82 -3.08
C VAL A 530 -28.13 -21.89 -3.18
N PRO A 531 -28.04 -22.86 -2.25
CA PRO A 531 -27.03 -23.91 -2.33
C PRO A 531 -27.14 -24.75 -3.62
N LEU A 532 -26.01 -25.05 -4.24
CA LEU A 532 -25.93 -25.79 -5.52
C LEU A 532 -26.50 -27.21 -5.39
N GLY A 533 -27.32 -27.64 -6.36
CA GLY A 533 -27.86 -29.00 -6.39
C GLY A 533 -28.85 -29.34 -5.27
N TRP A 534 -29.21 -28.33 -4.47
CA TRP A 534 -30.27 -28.38 -3.45
C TRP A 534 -31.43 -27.47 -3.82
N GLU A 535 -31.60 -27.19 -5.12
CA GLU A 535 -32.88 -26.74 -5.63
C GLU A 535 -33.89 -27.73 -5.09
N LEU A 536 -34.70 -27.25 -4.14
CA LEU A 536 -35.85 -27.99 -3.67
C LEU A 536 -36.56 -28.35 -4.97
N GLU A 537 -36.59 -29.64 -5.32
CA GLU A 537 -37.73 -30.17 -6.04
C GLU A 537 -38.89 -29.57 -5.28
N HIS A 538 -39.50 -28.54 -5.86
CA HIS A 538 -40.67 -27.92 -5.31
C HIS A 538 -41.60 -29.11 -5.15
N VAL A 539 -41.75 -29.57 -3.91
CA VAL A 539 -42.94 -30.25 -3.48
C VAL A 539 -43.99 -29.24 -3.86
N GLU A 540 -44.55 -29.41 -5.07
CA GLU A 540 -45.70 -28.65 -5.51
C GLU A 540 -46.61 -28.72 -4.30
N PRO A 541 -47.02 -27.58 -3.69
CA PRO A 541 -47.99 -27.64 -2.64
C PRO A 541 -49.14 -28.41 -3.27
N HIS A 542 -49.37 -29.64 -2.79
CA HIS A 542 -50.49 -30.45 -3.24
C HIS A 542 -51.68 -29.52 -3.10
N THR A 543 -52.13 -29.00 -4.24
CA THR A 543 -53.36 -28.25 -4.30
C THR A 543 -54.38 -29.34 -4.04
N ASP A 544 -54.73 -29.47 -2.76
CA ASP A 544 -55.90 -30.19 -2.32
C ASP A 544 -57.07 -29.58 -3.08
N SER A 545 -57.35 -30.20 -4.22
CA SER A 545 -58.58 -30.10 -4.96
C SER A 545 -59.64 -30.86 -4.15
N ALA A 546 -59.89 -30.39 -2.93
CA ALA A 546 -61.07 -30.68 -2.16
C ALA A 546 -62.23 -29.86 -2.76
N GLY A 547 -62.70 -30.31 -3.93
CA GLY A 547 -64.07 -30.06 -4.33
C GLY A 547 -64.99 -30.79 -3.36
N GLY A 548 -65.66 -30.04 -2.49
CA GLY A 548 -66.67 -30.56 -1.59
C GLY A 548 -67.41 -29.43 -0.87
N PRO A 549 -68.66 -29.12 -1.24
CA PRO A 549 -69.45 -28.10 -0.56
C PRO A 549 -70.03 -28.70 0.72
N HIS A 550 -69.79 -28.07 1.87
CA HIS A 550 -70.63 -28.27 3.05
C HIS A 550 -71.33 -26.97 3.44
N PRO A 551 -72.66 -27.02 3.69
CA PRO A 551 -73.46 -25.86 4.02
C PRO A 551 -73.37 -25.53 5.51
N CYS A 552 -73.71 -24.28 5.81
CA CYS A 552 -73.94 -23.76 7.16
C CYS A 552 -74.78 -24.68 8.04
N GLN A 553 -74.32 -24.89 9.27
CA GLN A 553 -75.10 -24.71 10.50
C GLN A 553 -74.18 -24.50 11.71
#